data_AF-A0A371ERK1-F1
#
_entry.id   AF-A0A371ERK1-F1
#
_cell.length_a   1.000
_cell.length_b   1.000
_cell.length_c   1.000
_cell.angle_alpha   90.00
_cell.angle_beta   90.00
_cell.angle_gamma   90.00
#
_symmetry.space_group_name_H-M   'P 1'
#
loop_
_entity.id
_entity.type
_entity.pdbx_description
1 polymer ?
#
loop_
_entity_poly.entity_id
_entity_poly.type
_entity_poly.pdbx_seq_one_letter_code
_entity_poly.pdbx_strand_id
1 'polypeptide(L)' 'MAQCHGQLYQKIIKRAFDKKVRPHAFEEGHLVLKTMQPNAKDPRGKWTPNYKGPYMVKCAFTRKALILLDSDEQEL' A
#
# COMPACT_ATOMS: atom_id res chain seq x y z
N MET A 1 -34.17 -6.95 17.60
CA MET A 1 -33.56 -6.11 16.55
C MET A 1 -32.99 -7.03 15.47
N ALA A 2 -33.67 -7.17 14.34
CA ALA A 2 -33.22 -8.03 13.26
C ALA A 2 -31.98 -7.39 12.59
N GLN A 3 -30.81 -7.98 12.78
CA GLN A 3 -29.65 -7.62 11.95
C GLN A 3 -29.95 -8.08 10.53
N CYS A 4 -30.16 -7.13 9.63
CA CYS A 4 -30.34 -7.41 8.21
C CYS A 4 -29.13 -8.22 7.70
N HIS A 5 -29.38 -9.31 6.97
CA HIS A 5 -28.36 -10.30 6.57
C HIS A 5 -27.08 -9.68 5.99
N GLY A 6 -27.21 -8.60 5.19
CA GLY A 6 -26.08 -7.87 4.62
C GLY A 6 -25.17 -7.18 5.65
N GLN A 7 -25.71 -6.67 6.75
CA GLN A 7 -24.91 -6.02 7.80
C GLN A 7 -24.03 -7.03 8.55
N LEU A 8 -24.57 -8.24 8.79
CA LEU A 8 -23.83 -9.32 9.42
C LEU A 8 -22.68 -9.76 8.50
N TYR A 9 -22.96 -9.93 7.21
CA TYR A 9 -21.95 -10.26 6.21
C TYR A 9 -20.82 -9.22 6.17
N GLN A 10 -21.15 -7.93 6.06
CA GLN A 10 -20.16 -6.84 6.05
C GLN A 10 -19.29 -6.85 7.32
N LYS A 11 -19.87 -7.09 8.51
CA LYS A 11 -19.11 -7.17 9.77
C LYS A 11 -18.12 -8.33 9.77
N ILE A 12 -18.47 -9.49 9.21
CA ILE A 12 -17.59 -10.66 9.14
C ILE A 12 -16.40 -10.35 8.21
N ILE A 13 -16.68 -9.83 7.01
CA ILE A 13 -15.65 -9.46 6.03
C ILE A 13 -14.70 -8.41 6.60
N LYS A 14 -15.24 -7.36 7.24
CA LYS A 14 -14.44 -6.33 7.90
C LYS A 14 -13.51 -6.92 8.95
N ARG A 15 -14.03 -7.76 9.86
CA ARG A 15 -13.22 -8.40 10.90
C ARG A 15 -12.11 -9.29 10.33
N ALA A 16 -12.39 -10.02 9.26
CA ALA A 16 -11.39 -10.85 8.59
C ALA A 16 -10.29 -10.00 7.94
N PHE A 17 -10.67 -8.90 7.29
CA PHE A 17 -9.72 -7.94 6.72
C PHE A 17 -8.85 -7.28 7.79
N ASP A 18 -9.47 -6.73 8.84
CA ASP A 18 -8.76 -6.04 9.93
C ASP A 18 -7.78 -6.98 10.66
N LYS A 19 -8.09 -8.27 10.78
CA LYS A 19 -7.15 -9.28 11.32
C LYS A 19 -5.98 -9.59 10.39
N LYS A 20 -6.22 -9.57 9.08
CA LYS A 20 -5.19 -9.88 8.07
C LYS A 20 -4.25 -8.71 7.86
N VAL A 21 -4.76 -7.48 7.94
CA VAL A 21 -3.96 -6.27 7.78
C VAL A 21 -3.11 -6.05 9.03
N ARG A 22 -1.80 -6.03 8.84
CA ARG A 22 -0.87 -5.54 9.86
C ARG A 22 -0.50 -4.11 9.50
N PRO A 23 -0.94 -3.10 10.27
CA PRO A 23 -0.48 -1.74 10.05
C PRO A 23 1.03 -1.71 10.16
N HIS A 24 1.69 -1.21 9.11
CA HIS A 24 3.11 -0.95 9.13
C HIS A 24 3.30 0.56 9.14
N ALA A 25 4.04 1.06 10.14
CA ALA A 25 4.45 2.45 10.20
C ALA A 25 5.73 2.62 9.38
N PHE A 26 5.75 3.64 8.54
CA PHE A 26 6.94 4.03 7.81
C PHE A 26 7.60 5.19 8.53
N GLU A 27 8.91 5.11 8.69
CA GLU A 27 9.74 6.16 9.27
C GLU A 27 10.68 6.69 8.19
N GLU A 28 11.18 7.91 8.39
CA GLU A 28 12.18 8.49 7.50
C GLU A 28 13.43 7.60 7.45
N GLY A 29 13.99 7.42 6.27
CA GLY A 29 15.12 6.51 6.02
C GLY A 29 14.73 5.05 5.76
N HIS A 30 13.47 4.64 5.95
CA HIS A 30 13.04 3.29 5.54
C HIS A 30 13.10 3.13 4.01
N LEU A 31 13.60 1.98 3.57
CA LEU A 31 13.51 1.56 2.17
C LEU A 31 12.18 0.86 1.91
N VAL A 32 11.47 1.31 0.87
CA VAL A 32 10.13 0.84 0.52
C VAL A 32 10.00 0.59 -0.97
N LEU A 33 9.15 -0.36 -1.36
CA LEU A 33 8.81 -0.61 -2.75
C LEU A 33 7.52 0.13 -3.11
N LYS A 34 7.46 0.75 -4.29
CA LYS A 34 6.23 1.40 -4.80
C LYS A 34 5.45 0.42 -5.66
N THR A 35 4.25 0.04 -5.23
CA THR A 35 3.35 -0.78 -6.04
C THR A 35 2.85 0.00 -7.26
N MET A 36 2.92 -0.61 -8.44
CA MET A 36 2.35 -0.06 -9.66
C MET A 36 0.82 -0.20 -9.65
N GLN A 37 0.12 0.77 -10.23
CA GLN A 37 -1.33 0.64 -10.38
C GLN A 37 -1.66 -0.58 -11.25
N PRO A 38 -2.64 -1.42 -10.88
CA PRO A 38 -3.02 -2.59 -11.65
C PRO A 38 -3.41 -2.29 -13.10
N ASN A 39 -3.88 -1.07 -13.36
CA ASN A 39 -4.33 -0.61 -14.67
C ASN A 39 -3.21 0.02 -15.51
N ALA A 40 -2.02 0.23 -14.92
CA ALA A 40 -0.89 0.74 -15.66
C ALA A 40 -0.38 -0.37 -16.59
N LYS A 41 -0.35 -0.10 -17.90
CA LYS A 41 0.31 -0.98 -18.86
C LYS A 41 1.82 -0.91 -18.57
N ASP A 42 2.34 -1.90 -17.84
CA ASP A 42 3.77 -2.06 -17.68
C ASP A 42 4.34 -2.61 -19.00
N PRO A 43 5.19 -1.84 -19.73
CA PRO A 43 5.80 -2.32 -20.96
C PRO A 43 6.72 -3.53 -20.75
N ARG A 44 7.10 -3.83 -19.51
CA ARG A 44 7.97 -4.96 -19.18
C ARG A 44 7.28 -6.32 -19.35
N GLY A 45 5.95 -6.36 -19.44
CA GLY A 45 5.17 -7.55 -19.77
C GLY A 45 4.51 -8.24 -18.57
N LYS A 46 3.84 -9.37 -18.85
CA LYS A 46 2.94 -10.05 -17.89
C LYS A 46 3.65 -10.61 -16.65
N TRP A 47 4.90 -11.04 -16.80
CA TRP A 47 5.64 -11.75 -15.75
C TRP A 47 6.53 -10.86 -14.90
N THR A 48 6.50 -9.55 -15.16
CA THR A 48 7.31 -8.62 -14.38
C THR A 48 6.65 -8.26 -13.06
N PRO A 49 7.44 -8.04 -12.00
CA PRO A 49 6.89 -7.67 -10.71
C PRO A 49 6.09 -6.37 -10.80
N ASN A 50 4.97 -6.32 -10.08
CA ASN A 50 4.07 -5.17 -10.01
C ASN A 50 4.57 -4.06 -9.07
N TYR A 51 5.86 -4.03 -8.75
CA TYR A 51 6.49 -3.05 -7.88
C TYR A 51 7.71 -2.43 -8.57
N LYS A 52 7.99 -1.17 -8.25
CA LYS A 52 9.17 -0.41 -8.69
C LYS A 52 10.04 -0.05 -7.50
N GLY A 53 11.36 -0.06 -7.77
CA GLY A 53 12.44 0.56 -6.98
C GLY A 53 12.55 0.08 -5.54
N PRO A 54 13.74 0.13 -4.94
CA PRO A 54 13.86 0.53 -3.55
C PRO A 54 13.86 2.06 -3.49
N TYR A 55 12.89 2.65 -2.79
CA TYR A 55 12.83 4.09 -2.54
C TYR A 55 13.07 4.36 -1.06
N MET A 56 13.74 5.47 -0.74
CA MET A 56 13.89 5.90 0.64
C MET A 56 12.73 6.82 1.03
N VAL A 57 12.15 6.59 2.21
CA VAL A 57 11.14 7.51 2.77
C VAL A 57 11.84 8.78 3.24
N LYS A 58 11.55 9.91 2.61
CA LYS A 58 12.03 11.22 3.04
C LYS A 58 11.19 11.78 4.17
N CYS A 59 9.87 11.67 4.03
CA CYS A 59 8.90 12.17 5.01
C CYS A 59 7.71 11.21 5.10
N ALA A 60 7.23 10.98 6.31
CA ALA A 60 6.02 10.19 6.57
C ALA A 60 4.93 11.05 7.21
N PHE A 61 3.77 11.15 6.57
CA PHE A 61 2.63 11.91 7.06
C PHE A 61 1.63 11.04 7.81
N THR A 62 0.90 11.63 8.75
CA THR A 62 -0.11 10.98 9.61
C THR A 62 -1.26 10.31 8.84
N ARG A 63 -1.44 10.63 7.54
CA ARG A 63 -2.47 10.03 6.66
C ARG A 63 -1.96 8.91 5.76
N LYS A 64 -0.82 8.28 6.08
CA LYS A 64 -0.16 7.26 5.25
C LYS A 64 0.28 7.76 3.87
N ALA A 65 0.47 9.07 3.74
CA ALA A 65 1.17 9.65 2.59
C ALA A 65 2.67 9.66 2.90
N LEU A 66 3.49 9.39 1.88
CA LEU A 66 4.95 9.33 1.97
C LEU A 66 5.55 10.19 0.86
N ILE A 67 6.63 10.91 1.16
CA ILE A 67 7.53 11.46 0.14
C ILE A 67 8.66 10.45 -0.04
N LEU A 68 8.89 10.04 -1.28
CA LEU A 68 9.89 9.04 -1.64
C LEU A 68 11.04 9.69 -2.38
N LEU A 69 12.25 9.21 -2.11
CA LEU A 69 13.46 9.53 -2.85
C LEU A 69 13.94 8.29 -3.60
N ASP A 70 14.31 8.48 -4.86
CA ASP A 70 15.05 7.45 -5.61
C ASP A 70 16.51 7.39 -5.16
N SER A 71 17.24 6.40 -5.69
CA SER A 71 18.67 6.19 -5.46
C SER A 71 19.52 7.43 -5.84
N ASP A 72 19.00 8.27 -6.74
CA ASP A 72 19.61 9.53 -7.19
C ASP A 72 19.08 10.77 -6.43
N GLU A 73 18.45 10.56 -5.26
CA GLU A 73 17.88 11.63 -4.39
C GLU A 73 16.83 12.52 -5.06
N GLN A 74 16.18 12.04 -6.12
CA GLN A 74 15.07 12.75 -6.77
C GLN A 74 13.75 12.43 -6.08
N GLU A 75 12.96 13.47 -5.80
CA GLU A 75 11.63 13.35 -5.20
C GLU A 75 10.60 12.83 -6.22
N LEU A 76 9.70 11.93 -5.77
CA LEU A 76 8.74 11.18 -6.60
C LEU A 76 7.29 11.18 -6.09
#